data_AF-A0A1X7R8Q1-F1
#
_entry.id   AF-A0A1X7R8Q1-F1
#
_cell.length_a   1.000
_cell.length_b   1.000
_cell.length_c   1.000
_cell.angle_alpha   90.00
_cell.angle_beta   90.00
_cell.angle_gamma   90.00
#
_symmetry.space_group_name_H-M   'P 1'
#
loop_
_entity.id
_entity.type
_entity.pdbx_description
1 polymer ?
#
loop_
_entity_poly.entity_id
_entity_poly.type
_entity_poly.pdbx_seq_one_letter_code
_entity_poly.pdbx_strand_id
1 'polypeptide(L)'
;MISNTLSLLLLSTIAKSAPIADVEIPSTSDIHHEHIPSHQEKRGGTCSFPNYEGMVAVQTSGKNAGWAMHDDQECTYGSWCPYACKPGQLMGQWDPSVTTYSYPGSQNGGLYCDSEGNLQTPNSGKSYCYDGTGTFIAKNQVGEDVAFCQTVLPGNEEMLIPTLVGSGSSETLAVPDTSYWAGTASHFYINPPGVSVDDGCKWGSTAEPWGNWAPYVAGANMDDSKNTYVKIGWNPIYLEDTSPFKNTKPSFGVRITCDDPSQCVGLPCSIDPSSQGINEVNSSESSSGAGGADFCVVTAQNGAKANIEVFSV
;
A
#
# COMPACT_ATOMS: atom_id res chain seq x y z
N MET A 1 -10.31 -21.23 8.09
CA MET A 1 -9.17 -22.03 8.61
C MET A 1 -8.10 -21.98 7.53
N ILE A 2 -7.11 -21.10 7.62
CA ILE A 2 -5.84 -21.35 8.31
C ILE A 2 -5.34 -20.02 8.90
N SER A 3 -5.16 -20.03 10.21
CA SER A 3 -4.38 -19.04 10.96
C SER A 3 -2.91 -19.34 10.75
N ASN A 4 -2.06 -18.33 10.52
CA ASN A 4 -0.63 -18.51 10.69
C ASN A 4 -0.02 -17.31 11.41
N THR A 5 0.21 -17.57 12.70
CA THR A 5 0.92 -16.79 13.70
C THR A 5 2.39 -16.62 13.32
N LEU A 6 2.86 -15.37 13.39
CA LEU A 6 4.27 -15.00 13.32
C LEU A 6 4.94 -15.38 14.65
N SER A 7 5.91 -16.30 14.63
CA SER A 7 6.77 -16.59 15.78
C SER A 7 8.19 -16.14 15.50
N LEU A 8 8.63 -15.14 16.27
CA LEU A 8 10.01 -14.72 16.46
C LEU A 8 10.78 -15.85 17.17
N LEU A 9 11.89 -16.31 16.60
CA LEU A 9 12.87 -17.15 17.29
C LEU A 9 14.28 -16.65 16.97
N LEU A 10 14.85 -15.91 17.93
CA LEU A 10 16.30 -15.80 18.10
C LEU A 10 16.83 -17.16 18.55
N LEU A 11 17.87 -17.68 17.90
CA LEU A 11 18.85 -18.56 18.55
C LEU A 11 20.22 -18.45 17.88
N SER A 12 21.14 -17.93 18.68
CA SER A 12 22.59 -17.93 18.55
C SER A 12 23.17 -19.32 18.36
N THR A 13 24.12 -19.48 17.45
CA THR A 13 25.08 -20.60 17.48
C THR A 13 26.52 -20.11 17.30
N ILE A 14 27.36 -20.75 18.11
CA ILE A 14 28.73 -20.44 18.49
C ILE A 14 29.71 -20.82 17.37
N ALA A 15 30.59 -19.91 17.01
CA ALA A 15 31.70 -20.16 16.09
C ALA A 15 32.75 -21.09 16.74
N LYS A 16 33.12 -22.16 16.04
CA LYS A 16 34.28 -23.00 16.37
C LYS A 16 35.48 -22.53 15.56
N SER A 17 36.51 -22.05 16.26
CA SER A 17 37.84 -21.73 15.74
C SER A 17 38.62 -22.99 15.35
N ALA A 18 39.29 -22.95 14.20
CA ALA A 18 40.31 -23.92 13.78
C ALA A 18 41.70 -23.24 13.72
N PRO A 19 42.81 -24.00 13.90
CA PRO A 19 44.09 -23.48 14.34
C PRO A 19 44.96 -22.88 13.22
N ILE A 20 45.85 -21.99 13.66
CA ILE A 20 46.87 -21.28 12.89
C ILE A 20 47.99 -22.27 12.51
N ALA A 21 48.41 -22.25 11.25
CA ALA A 21 49.63 -22.89 10.77
C ALA A 21 50.52 -21.83 10.11
N ASP A 22 51.72 -21.67 10.66
CA ASP A 22 52.80 -20.84 10.13
C ASP A 22 53.34 -21.42 8.81
N VAL A 23 53.47 -20.59 7.77
CA VAL A 23 54.25 -20.92 6.56
C VAL A 23 55.06 -19.68 6.13
N GLU A 24 56.32 -19.95 5.81
CA GLU A 24 57.46 -19.06 5.57
C GLU A 24 57.30 -18.01 4.46
N ILE A 25 58.05 -16.91 4.64
CA ILE A 25 58.23 -15.79 3.71
C ILE A 25 59.39 -16.09 2.75
N PRO A 26 59.22 -16.04 1.41
CA PRO A 26 60.33 -15.91 0.47
C PRO A 26 60.50 -14.47 -0.03
N SER A 27 61.77 -14.14 -0.29
CA SER A 27 62.31 -12.84 -0.69
C SER A 27 62.06 -12.44 -2.16
N THR A 28 61.72 -11.16 -2.35
CA THR A 28 61.99 -10.22 -3.47
C THR A 28 62.38 -10.76 -4.86
N SER A 29 61.58 -10.42 -5.88
CA SER A 29 62.01 -9.65 -7.08
C SER A 29 60.86 -9.41 -8.06
N ASP A 30 60.75 -8.16 -8.55
CA ASP A 30 60.07 -7.68 -9.76
C ASP A 30 58.54 -7.78 -9.88
N ILE A 31 57.85 -6.69 -9.49
CA ILE A 31 56.48 -6.41 -9.89
C ILE A 31 56.48 -5.16 -10.78
N HIS A 32 56.23 -5.36 -12.07
CA HIS A 32 55.80 -4.31 -12.97
C HIS A 32 54.48 -3.73 -12.47
N HIS A 33 54.45 -2.43 -12.15
CA HIS A 33 53.21 -1.71 -11.84
C HIS A 33 52.34 -1.61 -13.09
N GLU A 34 51.42 -2.55 -13.25
CA GLU A 34 50.26 -2.39 -14.11
C GLU A 34 49.22 -1.58 -13.33
N HIS A 35 48.90 -0.38 -13.81
CA HIS A 35 47.83 0.45 -13.26
C HIS A 35 46.49 -0.24 -13.53
N ILE A 36 46.03 -1.05 -12.58
CA ILE A 36 44.63 -1.47 -12.50
C ILE A 36 43.82 -0.20 -12.17
N PRO A 37 42.84 0.20 -12.99
CA PRO A 37 41.94 1.29 -12.62
C PRO A 37 41.27 0.87 -11.32
N SER A 38 41.48 1.64 -10.25
CA SER A 38 40.68 1.48 -9.04
C SER A 38 39.22 1.62 -9.47
N HIS A 39 38.42 0.57 -9.34
CA HIS A 39 36.99 0.73 -9.23
C HIS A 39 36.78 1.66 -8.03
N GLN A 40 36.62 2.96 -8.29
CA GLN A 40 36.04 3.85 -7.31
C GLN A 40 34.65 3.29 -7.07
N GLU A 41 34.45 2.61 -5.94
CA GLU A 41 33.10 2.42 -5.42
C GLU A 41 32.48 3.81 -5.40
N LYS A 42 31.50 4.04 -6.29
CA LYS A 42 30.75 5.28 -6.32
C LYS A 42 30.18 5.45 -4.90
N ARG A 43 30.54 6.56 -4.26
CA ARG A 43 29.95 6.97 -2.98
C ARG A 43 28.43 6.92 -3.15
N GLY A 44 27.72 6.38 -2.15
CA GLY A 44 26.26 6.19 -2.21
C GLY A 44 25.49 7.43 -2.69
N GLY A 45 24.30 7.22 -3.23
CA GLY A 45 23.44 8.27 -3.78
C GLY A 45 21.99 7.82 -3.90
N THR A 46 21.14 8.69 -4.47
CA THR A 46 19.69 8.50 -4.60
C THR A 46 19.21 8.81 -6.01
N CYS A 47 18.19 8.11 -6.49
CA CYS A 47 17.48 8.49 -7.71
C CYS A 47 16.36 9.50 -7.41
N SER A 48 16.27 10.54 -8.24
CA SER A 48 15.19 11.54 -8.15
C SER A 48 13.87 10.95 -8.67
N PHE A 49 12.76 11.33 -8.03
CA PHE A 49 11.43 10.98 -8.52
C PHE A 49 11.22 11.53 -9.94
N PRO A 50 10.90 10.69 -10.93
CA PRO A 50 10.95 11.10 -12.33
C PRO A 50 9.73 11.91 -12.77
N ASN A 51 8.62 11.86 -12.02
CA ASN A 51 7.36 12.51 -12.36
C ASN A 51 6.91 12.24 -13.81
N TYR A 52 7.01 10.99 -14.27
CA TYR A 52 6.54 10.58 -15.58
C TYR A 52 5.01 10.67 -15.70
N GLU A 53 4.50 10.54 -16.92
CA GLU A 53 3.05 10.63 -17.19
C GLU A 53 2.23 9.66 -16.31
N GLY A 54 1.21 10.21 -15.66
CA GLY A 54 0.31 9.46 -14.77
C GLY A 54 0.83 9.31 -13.33
N MET A 55 2.12 9.54 -13.08
CA MET A 55 2.68 9.50 -11.73
C MET A 55 2.23 10.71 -10.91
N VAL A 56 2.11 10.50 -9.60
CA VAL A 56 1.89 11.57 -8.62
C VAL A 56 2.94 11.43 -7.51
N ALA A 57 3.49 12.55 -7.08
CA ALA A 57 4.42 12.56 -5.95
C ALA A 57 3.63 12.37 -4.64
N VAL A 58 4.06 11.46 -3.77
CA VAL A 58 3.57 11.43 -2.38
C VAL A 58 4.55 12.19 -1.51
N GLN A 59 4.04 13.02 -0.59
CA GLN A 59 4.84 13.71 0.44
C GLN A 59 6.19 14.27 -0.04
N THR A 60 6.20 15.46 -0.64
CA THR A 60 7.44 16.00 -1.26
C THR A 60 8.45 16.59 -0.27
N SER A 61 8.07 16.79 1.00
CA SER A 61 8.94 17.40 2.03
C SER A 61 9.84 16.41 2.75
N GLY A 62 9.59 15.11 2.64
CA GLY A 62 10.38 14.04 3.26
C GLY A 62 11.62 13.66 2.45
N LYS A 63 12.38 12.70 2.97
CA LYS A 63 13.50 12.07 2.26
C LYS A 63 13.05 11.22 1.07
N ASN A 64 11.80 10.75 1.11
CA ASN A 64 11.18 10.03 0.01
C ASN A 64 10.99 10.93 -1.22
N ALA A 65 10.93 12.25 -1.06
CA ALA A 65 11.00 13.24 -2.13
C ALA A 65 10.04 12.95 -3.32
N GLY A 66 8.84 12.44 -3.02
CA GLY A 66 7.84 12.08 -4.03
C GLY A 66 7.66 10.57 -4.28
N TRP A 67 8.64 9.74 -3.92
CA TRP A 67 8.52 8.28 -4.02
C TRP A 67 7.49 7.73 -3.03
N ALA A 68 6.76 6.69 -3.41
CA ALA A 68 5.78 6.01 -2.57
C ALA A 68 6.47 5.11 -1.54
N MET A 69 7.22 5.75 -0.65
CA MET A 69 8.04 5.20 0.41
C MET A 69 7.81 6.03 1.68
N HIS A 70 8.11 5.47 2.85
CA HIS A 70 7.97 6.19 4.13
C HIS A 70 8.76 7.51 4.10
N ASP A 71 8.33 8.51 4.86
CA ASP A 71 8.87 9.88 4.77
C ASP A 71 10.37 10.00 5.08
N ASP A 72 10.93 9.04 5.82
CA ASP A 72 12.35 8.95 6.19
C ASP A 72 13.17 8.03 5.27
N GLN A 73 12.55 7.40 4.27
CA GLN A 73 13.20 6.51 3.32
C GLN A 73 13.68 7.26 2.08
N GLU A 74 14.77 6.79 1.49
CA GLU A 74 15.33 7.34 0.25
C GLU A 74 15.32 6.27 -0.84
N CYS A 75 15.07 6.67 -2.08
CA CYS A 75 15.29 5.81 -3.25
C CYS A 75 16.80 5.73 -3.54
N THR A 76 17.52 4.92 -2.77
CA THR A 76 18.98 4.78 -2.85
C THR A 76 19.45 3.98 -4.07
N TYR A 77 20.72 4.12 -4.43
CA TYR A 77 21.34 3.26 -5.43
C TYR A 77 21.26 1.80 -5.01
N GLY A 78 20.86 0.93 -5.94
CA GLY A 78 20.64 -0.49 -5.71
C GLY A 78 19.31 -0.86 -5.06
N SER A 79 18.34 0.06 -4.96
CA SER A 79 17.02 -0.23 -4.36
C SER A 79 15.86 -0.11 -5.34
N TRP A 80 14.78 -0.81 -5.01
CA TRP A 80 13.46 -0.64 -5.62
C TRP A 80 12.77 0.59 -5.06
N CYS A 81 12.14 1.37 -5.93
CA CYS A 81 11.52 2.64 -5.61
C CYS A 81 10.07 2.66 -6.12
N PRO A 82 9.11 2.28 -5.27
CA PRO A 82 7.68 2.35 -5.58
C PRO A 82 7.24 3.79 -5.84
N TYR A 83 6.26 3.96 -6.73
CA TYR A 83 5.66 5.26 -7.05
C TYR A 83 4.13 5.18 -7.04
N ALA A 84 3.50 6.34 -6.88
CA ALA A 84 2.06 6.47 -6.91
C ALA A 84 1.57 6.86 -8.32
N CYS A 85 0.37 6.40 -8.67
CA CYS A 85 -0.34 6.79 -9.87
C CYS A 85 -1.57 7.62 -9.52
N LYS A 86 -2.13 8.34 -10.49
CA LYS A 86 -3.37 9.11 -10.31
C LYS A 86 -4.53 8.23 -9.82
N PRO A 87 -5.57 8.83 -9.19
CA PRO A 87 -6.77 8.10 -8.78
C PRO A 87 -7.33 7.20 -9.89
N GLY A 88 -7.70 5.98 -9.51
CA GLY A 88 -8.19 4.94 -10.43
C GLY A 88 -7.11 4.16 -11.17
N GLN A 89 -5.84 4.57 -11.09
CA GLN A 89 -4.72 3.90 -11.77
C GLN A 89 -3.88 3.05 -10.83
N LEU A 90 -3.23 2.03 -11.40
CA LEU A 90 -2.31 1.12 -10.72
C LEU A 90 -0.88 1.32 -11.24
N MET A 91 0.09 1.10 -10.35
CA MET A 91 1.50 1.00 -10.71
C MET A 91 1.74 -0.20 -11.62
N GLY A 92 2.43 -0.02 -12.74
CA GLY A 92 2.67 -1.05 -13.76
C GLY A 92 4.07 -1.67 -13.75
N GLN A 93 4.94 -1.20 -12.86
CA GLN A 93 6.35 -1.62 -12.78
C GLN A 93 6.67 -2.20 -11.40
N TRP A 94 7.43 -3.28 -11.39
CA TRP A 94 7.92 -4.01 -10.22
C TRP A 94 8.93 -5.06 -10.67
N ASP A 95 9.57 -5.76 -9.74
CA ASP A 95 10.47 -6.87 -10.04
C ASP A 95 9.76 -8.05 -10.71
N PRO A 96 10.03 -8.35 -11.99
CA PRO A 96 9.34 -9.41 -12.71
C PRO A 96 9.65 -10.81 -12.18
N SER A 97 10.71 -10.97 -11.38
CA SER A 97 11.03 -12.25 -10.73
C SER A 97 10.15 -12.53 -9.51
N VAL A 98 9.51 -11.50 -8.94
CA VAL A 98 8.61 -11.62 -7.79
C VAL A 98 7.19 -11.90 -8.28
N THR A 99 6.76 -13.15 -8.11
CA THR A 99 5.44 -13.64 -8.55
C THR A 99 4.51 -14.01 -7.40
N THR A 100 4.97 -13.89 -6.16
CA THR A 100 4.21 -14.24 -4.96
C THR A 100 4.27 -13.11 -3.94
N TYR A 101 3.24 -13.03 -3.10
CA TYR A 101 3.23 -12.15 -1.94
C TYR A 101 4.14 -12.74 -0.84
N SER A 102 5.44 -12.52 -0.95
CA SER A 102 6.42 -12.99 0.05
C SER A 102 7.52 -11.97 0.30
N TYR A 103 7.82 -11.72 1.57
CA TYR A 103 8.94 -10.88 1.98
C TYR A 103 10.27 -11.59 1.70
N PRO A 104 11.31 -10.89 1.21
CA PRO A 104 11.35 -9.45 0.93
C PRO A 104 10.83 -9.04 -0.44
N GLY A 105 10.57 -10.00 -1.34
CA GLY A 105 10.17 -9.70 -2.73
C GLY A 105 8.93 -8.82 -2.85
N SER A 106 7.98 -8.92 -1.91
CA SER A 106 6.79 -8.06 -1.86
C SER A 106 7.07 -6.56 -1.78
N GLN A 107 8.29 -6.17 -1.40
CA GLN A 107 8.71 -4.77 -1.36
C GLN A 107 9.30 -4.26 -2.69
N ASN A 108 9.56 -5.14 -3.65
CA ASN A 108 10.25 -4.80 -4.89
C ASN A 108 9.30 -4.19 -5.95
N GLY A 109 8.63 -3.09 -5.59
CA GLY A 109 7.76 -2.32 -6.47
C GLY A 109 8.45 -1.18 -7.20
N GLY A 110 7.83 -0.72 -8.28
CA GLY A 110 8.21 0.49 -9.00
C GLY A 110 9.42 0.32 -9.91
N LEU A 111 10.30 1.32 -9.88
CA LEU A 111 11.51 1.38 -10.69
C LEU A 111 12.72 0.92 -9.88
N TYR A 112 13.74 0.39 -10.55
CA TYR A 112 14.99 0.04 -9.88
C TYR A 112 16.01 1.15 -10.08
N CYS A 113 16.49 1.75 -8.99
CA CYS A 113 17.59 2.69 -9.03
C CYS A 113 18.89 1.89 -9.06
N ASP A 114 19.61 1.88 -10.19
CA ASP A 114 20.83 1.08 -10.30
C ASP A 114 22.00 1.66 -9.47
N SER A 115 23.13 0.95 -9.45
CA SER A 115 24.33 1.34 -8.72
C SER A 115 25.00 2.61 -9.27
N GLU A 116 24.57 3.09 -10.43
CA GLU A 116 25.07 4.28 -11.08
C GLU A 116 24.15 5.49 -10.93
N GLY A 117 22.95 5.29 -10.37
CA GLY A 117 21.93 6.31 -10.20
C GLY A 117 21.00 6.47 -11.41
N ASN A 118 20.93 5.47 -12.29
CA ASN A 118 19.94 5.46 -13.38
C ASN A 118 18.71 4.65 -12.98
N LEU A 119 17.53 5.18 -13.30
CA LEU A 119 16.27 4.47 -13.14
C LEU A 119 16.08 3.45 -14.25
N GLN A 120 15.91 2.19 -13.86
CA GLN A 120 15.63 1.07 -14.75
C GLN A 120 14.13 0.77 -14.74
N THR A 121 13.56 0.63 -15.93
CA THR A 121 12.15 0.24 -16.14
C THR A 121 12.08 -1.27 -16.33
N PRO A 122 11.59 -2.05 -15.35
CA PRO A 122 11.65 -3.51 -15.38
C PRO A 122 10.87 -4.13 -16.53
N ASN A 123 9.73 -3.54 -16.90
CA ASN A 123 8.89 -4.00 -17.98
C ASN A 123 8.62 -2.87 -18.97
N SER A 124 9.50 -2.76 -19.98
CA SER A 124 9.38 -1.76 -21.05
C SER A 124 8.13 -1.94 -21.93
N GLY A 125 7.44 -3.08 -21.84
CA GLY A 125 6.19 -3.35 -22.55
C GLY A 125 4.93 -2.90 -21.78
N LYS A 126 5.08 -2.42 -20.54
CA LYS A 126 3.98 -1.90 -19.72
C LYS A 126 4.16 -0.41 -19.49
N SER A 127 3.05 0.32 -19.44
CA SER A 127 3.03 1.71 -18.96
C SER A 127 3.48 1.78 -17.49
N TYR A 128 3.95 2.96 -17.06
CA TYR A 128 4.22 3.19 -15.64
C TYR A 128 2.92 3.18 -14.82
N CYS A 129 1.92 3.93 -15.27
CA CYS A 129 0.59 3.93 -14.69
C CYS A 129 -0.41 3.43 -15.73
N TYR A 130 -1.35 2.59 -15.30
CA TYR A 130 -2.43 2.10 -16.15
C TYR A 130 -3.74 2.07 -15.37
N ASP A 131 -4.86 2.22 -16.07
CA ASP A 131 -6.18 2.26 -15.44
C ASP A 131 -6.51 0.91 -14.80
N GLY A 132 -7.05 0.94 -13.58
CA GLY A 132 -7.73 -0.21 -13.00
C GLY A 132 -9.04 -0.49 -13.71
N THR A 133 -9.82 -1.44 -13.17
CA THR A 133 -11.05 -1.90 -13.83
C THR A 133 -12.18 -0.86 -13.87
N GLY A 134 -12.09 0.20 -13.06
CA GLY A 134 -13.07 1.30 -13.03
C GLY A 134 -14.42 0.94 -12.39
N THR A 135 -14.46 -0.12 -11.58
CA THR A 135 -15.69 -0.70 -11.01
C THR A 135 -15.97 -0.32 -9.55
N PHE A 136 -15.11 0.48 -8.93
CA PHE A 136 -15.28 0.94 -7.55
C PHE A 136 -15.10 2.45 -7.43
N ILE A 137 -16.14 3.14 -6.96
CA ILE A 137 -16.20 4.61 -6.89
C ILE A 137 -16.33 5.07 -5.44
N ALA A 138 -15.50 6.00 -5.00
CA ALA A 138 -15.70 6.70 -3.75
C ALA A 138 -16.65 7.88 -3.97
N LYS A 139 -17.72 7.98 -3.18
CA LYS A 139 -18.72 9.04 -3.19
C LYS A 139 -18.70 9.76 -1.86
N ASN A 140 -18.43 11.06 -1.88
CA ASN A 140 -18.39 11.88 -0.69
C ASN A 140 -19.72 12.63 -0.53
N GLN A 141 -20.52 12.25 0.48
CA GLN A 141 -21.77 12.93 0.83
C GLN A 141 -21.62 13.84 2.06
N VAL A 142 -20.39 14.07 2.53
CA VAL A 142 -20.11 14.99 3.64
C VAL A 142 -19.70 16.38 3.14
N GLY A 143 -19.78 17.37 4.02
CA GLY A 143 -19.51 18.79 3.71
C GLY A 143 -18.02 19.16 3.60
N GLU A 144 -17.11 18.20 3.68
CA GLU A 144 -15.66 18.39 3.67
C GLU A 144 -14.99 17.35 2.78
N ASP A 145 -13.76 17.59 2.34
CA ASP A 145 -13.02 16.63 1.52
C ASP A 145 -12.63 15.39 2.33
N VAL A 146 -12.50 14.24 1.66
CA VAL A 146 -12.13 12.97 2.28
C VAL A 146 -10.96 12.35 1.55
N ALA A 147 -9.88 12.07 2.28
CA ALA A 147 -8.69 11.40 1.74
C ALA A 147 -8.79 9.88 1.87
N PHE A 148 -8.82 9.19 0.73
CA PHE A 148 -8.64 7.75 0.63
C PHE A 148 -7.17 7.47 0.31
N CYS A 149 -6.50 6.70 1.15
CA CYS A 149 -5.06 6.46 1.01
C CYS A 149 -4.80 4.98 0.73
N GLN A 150 -4.40 4.68 -0.49
CA GLN A 150 -4.09 3.34 -0.94
C GLN A 150 -2.74 2.87 -0.40
N THR A 151 -2.68 1.60 0.00
CA THR A 151 -1.44 0.93 0.38
C THR A 151 -0.50 0.75 -0.81
N VAL A 152 0.79 1.02 -0.63
CA VAL A 152 1.81 0.78 -1.65
C VAL A 152 2.09 -0.71 -1.76
N LEU A 153 1.62 -1.32 -2.84
CA LEU A 153 1.79 -2.74 -3.11
C LEU A 153 2.05 -2.98 -4.60
N PRO A 154 3.08 -3.74 -5.00
CA PRO A 154 4.26 -4.12 -4.20
C PRO A 154 4.98 -2.89 -3.63
N GLY A 155 5.49 -3.00 -2.42
CA GLY A 155 6.12 -1.90 -1.69
C GLY A 155 6.17 -2.13 -0.19
N ASN A 156 6.28 -1.05 0.58
CA ASN A 156 6.35 -1.08 2.04
C ASN A 156 4.98 -1.28 2.74
N GLU A 157 3.89 -1.40 1.96
CA GLU A 157 2.51 -1.59 2.44
C GLU A 157 1.93 -0.41 3.23
N GLU A 158 2.61 0.73 3.27
CA GLU A 158 2.08 1.95 3.87
C GLU A 158 1.02 2.60 2.99
N MET A 159 0.11 3.34 3.62
CA MET A 159 -1.06 4.00 3.03
C MET A 159 -0.69 5.39 2.48
N LEU A 160 0.10 5.41 1.42
CA LEU A 160 0.73 6.64 0.92
C LEU A 160 0.08 7.19 -0.36
N ILE A 161 -0.59 6.35 -1.16
CA ILE A 161 -1.07 6.71 -2.50
C ILE A 161 -2.41 7.44 -2.37
N PRO A 162 -2.51 8.73 -2.70
CA PRO A 162 -3.69 9.51 -2.36
C PRO A 162 -4.78 9.48 -3.41
N THR A 163 -6.04 9.45 -2.96
CA THR A 163 -7.23 9.84 -3.72
C THR A 163 -8.05 10.79 -2.87
N LEU A 164 -8.08 12.07 -3.25
CA LEU A 164 -8.85 13.10 -2.57
C LEU A 164 -10.24 13.20 -3.20
N VAL A 165 -11.29 12.91 -2.42
CA VAL A 165 -12.68 13.01 -2.86
C VAL A 165 -13.28 14.29 -2.30
N GLY A 166 -13.48 15.28 -3.16
CA GLY A 166 -14.04 16.57 -2.78
C GLY A 166 -15.45 16.48 -2.20
N SER A 167 -15.84 17.49 -1.42
CA SER A 167 -17.22 17.56 -0.89
C SER A 167 -18.27 17.47 -2.00
N GLY A 168 -19.24 16.55 -1.83
CA GLY A 168 -20.31 16.32 -2.80
C GLY A 168 -19.86 15.72 -4.14
N SER A 169 -18.61 15.29 -4.26
CA SER A 169 -18.05 14.73 -5.49
C SER A 169 -17.78 13.22 -5.38
N SER A 170 -17.20 12.67 -6.44
CA SER A 170 -16.85 11.25 -6.52
C SER A 170 -15.55 11.05 -7.29
N GLU A 171 -14.76 10.07 -6.89
CA GLU A 171 -13.54 9.67 -7.59
C GLU A 171 -13.51 8.15 -7.80
N THR A 172 -12.84 7.72 -8.87
CA THR A 172 -12.63 6.28 -9.12
C THR A 172 -11.48 5.77 -8.25
N LEU A 173 -11.70 4.66 -7.55
CA LEU A 173 -10.64 3.98 -6.80
C LEU A 173 -9.95 2.96 -7.70
N ALA A 174 -8.65 2.77 -7.50
CA ALA A 174 -7.87 1.81 -8.28
C ALA A 174 -8.29 0.38 -7.92
N VAL A 175 -8.76 -0.40 -8.89
CA VAL A 175 -9.16 -1.79 -8.69
C VAL A 175 -8.32 -2.68 -9.61
N PRO A 176 -7.49 -3.59 -9.07
CA PRO A 176 -6.73 -4.54 -9.85
C PRO A 176 -7.60 -5.67 -10.40
N ASP A 177 -7.25 -6.11 -11.61
CA ASP A 177 -7.65 -7.41 -12.13
C ASP A 177 -6.66 -8.50 -11.69
N THR A 178 -6.91 -9.74 -12.12
CA THR A 178 -6.09 -10.91 -11.79
C THR A 178 -4.65 -10.85 -12.32
N SER A 179 -4.36 -9.95 -13.27
CA SER A 179 -3.03 -9.77 -13.87
C SER A 179 -2.13 -8.83 -13.08
N TYR A 180 -2.70 -8.09 -12.12
CA TYR A 180 -1.94 -7.25 -11.23
C TYR A 180 -1.04 -8.10 -10.32
N TRP A 181 0.08 -7.51 -9.90
CA TRP A 181 1.15 -8.15 -9.14
C TRP A 181 0.66 -9.20 -8.13
N ALA A 182 1.10 -10.46 -8.31
CA ALA A 182 0.74 -11.62 -7.49
C ALA A 182 -0.78 -11.87 -7.31
N GLY A 183 -1.63 -11.37 -8.21
CA GLY A 183 -3.10 -11.47 -8.13
C GLY A 183 -3.70 -10.75 -6.92
N THR A 184 -3.05 -9.67 -6.47
CA THR A 184 -3.40 -8.96 -5.23
C THR A 184 -4.57 -7.98 -5.41
N ALA A 185 -5.13 -7.57 -4.26
CA ALA A 185 -6.16 -6.54 -4.17
C ALA A 185 -5.56 -5.17 -3.85
N SER A 186 -6.33 -4.13 -4.13
CA SER A 186 -6.10 -2.79 -3.61
C SER A 186 -6.66 -2.69 -2.18
N HIS A 187 -5.99 -1.95 -1.31
CA HIS A 187 -6.47 -1.60 0.03
C HIS A 187 -6.34 -0.11 0.27
N PHE A 188 -7.32 0.48 0.96
CA PHE A 188 -7.41 1.92 1.24
C PHE A 188 -7.71 2.15 2.71
N TYR A 189 -7.10 3.18 3.28
CA TYR A 189 -7.49 3.77 4.55
C TYR A 189 -8.39 4.98 4.27
N ILE A 190 -9.49 5.10 5.00
CA ILE A 190 -10.49 6.15 4.81
C ILE A 190 -10.36 7.14 5.97
N ASN A 191 -9.75 8.28 5.70
CA ASN A 191 -9.52 9.29 6.74
C ASN A 191 -10.80 10.04 7.10
N PRO A 192 -10.87 10.63 8.31
CA PRO A 192 -11.97 11.51 8.69
C PRO A 192 -12.16 12.67 7.69
N PRO A 193 -13.41 13.13 7.49
CA PRO A 193 -13.69 14.36 6.74
C PRO A 193 -12.83 15.54 7.21
N GLY A 194 -12.35 16.36 6.28
CA GLY A 194 -11.53 17.53 6.55
C GLY A 194 -10.04 17.24 6.74
N VAL A 195 -9.62 15.98 6.85
CA VAL A 195 -8.19 15.60 6.92
C VAL A 195 -7.57 15.68 5.53
N SER A 196 -6.47 16.46 5.42
CA SER A 196 -5.74 16.66 4.17
C SER A 196 -5.05 15.39 3.69
N VAL A 197 -4.66 15.34 2.41
CA VAL A 197 -3.80 14.26 1.89
C VAL A 197 -2.45 14.20 2.62
N ASP A 198 -1.85 15.35 2.93
CA ASP A 198 -0.54 15.41 3.61
C ASP A 198 -0.59 14.90 5.05
N ASP A 199 -1.77 14.92 5.68
CA ASP A 199 -1.99 14.39 7.02
C ASP A 199 -2.54 12.97 7.05
N GLY A 200 -3.41 12.63 6.10
CA GLY A 200 -4.11 11.35 6.06
C GLY A 200 -3.36 10.26 5.29
N CYS A 201 -2.55 10.59 4.27
CA CYS A 201 -1.83 9.61 3.45
C CYS A 201 -0.38 9.48 3.88
N LYS A 202 -0.21 9.16 5.17
CA LYS A 202 1.09 8.92 5.82
C LYS A 202 0.95 7.99 7.00
N TRP A 203 2.07 7.41 7.42
CA TRP A 203 2.14 6.82 8.75
C TRP A 203 2.01 7.94 9.81
N GLY A 204 0.96 7.87 10.61
CA GLY A 204 0.56 8.90 11.54
C GLY A 204 1.15 8.73 12.94
N SER A 205 0.74 9.61 13.84
CA SER A 205 1.03 9.50 15.28
C SER A 205 -0.26 9.22 16.05
N THR A 206 -0.13 8.80 17.31
CA THR A 206 -1.28 8.59 18.21
C THR A 206 -1.94 9.89 18.69
N ALA A 207 -1.53 11.05 18.18
CA ALA A 207 -2.15 12.33 18.52
C ALA A 207 -3.55 12.47 17.90
N GLU A 208 -3.76 11.90 16.71
CA GLU A 208 -4.98 12.11 15.90
C GLU A 208 -5.42 10.82 15.18
N PRO A 209 -6.73 10.60 14.94
CA PRO A 209 -7.29 9.35 14.41
C PRO A 209 -7.27 9.27 12.87
N TRP A 210 -6.13 9.54 12.26
CA TRP A 210 -5.93 9.50 10.80
C TRP A 210 -4.59 8.85 10.42
N GLY A 211 -4.33 8.70 9.13
CA GLY A 211 -3.20 7.90 8.66
C GLY A 211 -3.43 6.42 8.90
N ASN A 212 -2.41 5.72 9.40
CA ASN A 212 -2.54 4.34 9.87
C ASN A 212 -3.57 4.18 11.03
N TRP A 213 -3.96 5.27 11.70
CA TRP A 213 -5.00 5.31 12.74
C TRP A 213 -6.38 5.72 12.22
N ALA A 214 -6.60 5.79 10.91
CA ALA A 214 -7.94 6.01 10.36
C ALA A 214 -8.90 4.88 10.80
N PRO A 215 -10.19 5.16 11.04
CA PRO A 215 -11.08 4.16 11.64
C PRO A 215 -11.51 3.05 10.68
N TYR A 216 -11.54 3.34 9.37
CA TYR A 216 -12.08 2.43 8.37
C TYR A 216 -11.08 2.13 7.27
N VAL A 217 -11.21 0.92 6.74
CA VAL A 217 -10.49 0.46 5.56
C VAL A 217 -11.46 -0.03 4.50
N ALA A 218 -11.06 0.12 3.24
CA ALA A 218 -11.71 -0.50 2.10
C ALA A 218 -10.73 -1.37 1.32
N GLY A 219 -11.25 -2.29 0.51
CA GLY A 219 -10.44 -3.08 -0.40
C GLY A 219 -11.23 -3.56 -1.60
N ALA A 220 -10.54 -3.73 -2.74
CA ALA A 220 -11.18 -4.22 -3.95
C ALA A 220 -10.24 -4.97 -4.89
N ASN A 221 -10.80 -5.97 -5.58
CA ASN A 221 -10.20 -6.67 -6.72
C ASN A 221 -11.29 -7.22 -7.66
N MET A 222 -10.94 -7.46 -8.92
CA MET A 222 -11.83 -8.07 -9.91
C MET A 222 -11.30 -9.43 -10.36
N ASP A 223 -12.20 -10.42 -10.48
CA ASP A 223 -11.87 -11.73 -11.07
C ASP A 223 -12.01 -11.74 -12.61
N ASP A 224 -11.61 -12.85 -13.23
CA ASP A 224 -11.72 -13.04 -14.69
C ASP A 224 -13.18 -13.10 -15.20
N SER A 225 -14.13 -13.34 -14.30
CA SER A 225 -15.58 -13.29 -14.59
C SER A 225 -16.16 -11.88 -14.46
N LYS A 226 -15.30 -10.88 -14.22
CA LYS A 226 -15.67 -9.46 -14.01
C LYS A 226 -16.50 -9.22 -12.75
N ASN A 227 -16.44 -10.12 -11.77
CA ASN A 227 -16.98 -9.84 -10.45
C ASN A 227 -15.98 -8.98 -9.69
N THR A 228 -16.41 -7.80 -9.26
CA THR A 228 -15.62 -6.95 -8.36
C THR A 228 -16.04 -7.23 -6.93
N TYR A 229 -15.09 -7.68 -6.10
CA TYR A 229 -15.29 -7.87 -4.67
C TYR A 229 -14.89 -6.59 -3.97
N VAL A 230 -15.82 -5.96 -3.26
CA VAL A 230 -15.59 -4.72 -2.51
C VAL A 230 -15.80 -4.99 -1.04
N LYS A 231 -14.80 -4.65 -0.23
CA LYS A 231 -14.82 -4.76 1.22
C LYS A 231 -14.83 -3.37 1.85
N ILE A 232 -15.61 -3.22 2.92
CA ILE A 232 -15.40 -2.18 3.93
C ILE A 232 -15.30 -2.83 5.30
N GLY A 233 -14.53 -2.26 6.20
CA GLY A 233 -14.38 -2.78 7.55
C GLY A 233 -13.72 -1.78 8.50
N TRP A 234 -13.70 -2.14 9.78
CA TRP A 234 -12.90 -1.44 10.77
C TRP A 234 -11.41 -1.67 10.50
N ASN A 235 -10.61 -0.64 10.70
CA ASN A 235 -9.17 -0.76 10.69
C ASN A 235 -8.71 -1.52 11.95
N PRO A 236 -8.00 -2.65 11.83
CA PRO A 236 -7.50 -3.37 13.00
C PRO A 236 -6.61 -2.50 13.90
N ILE A 237 -5.78 -1.62 13.32
CA ILE A 237 -4.91 -0.72 14.09
C ILE A 237 -5.74 0.22 14.98
N TYR A 238 -6.92 0.66 14.51
CA TYR A 238 -7.82 1.50 15.31
C TYR A 238 -8.30 0.78 16.59
N LEU A 239 -8.42 -0.55 16.53
CA LEU A 239 -8.98 -1.40 17.58
C LEU A 239 -7.92 -1.95 18.55
N GLU A 240 -6.63 -1.83 18.22
CA GLU A 240 -5.54 -2.32 19.06
C GLU A 240 -5.54 -1.65 20.44
N ASP A 241 -5.04 -2.36 21.45
CA ASP A 241 -4.92 -1.82 22.82
C ASP A 241 -4.01 -0.59 22.92
N THR A 242 -3.09 -0.45 21.97
CA THR A 242 -2.17 0.69 21.80
C THR A 242 -2.83 1.91 21.17
N SER A 243 -3.99 1.74 20.52
CA SER A 243 -4.76 2.83 19.94
C SER A 243 -5.47 3.63 21.04
N PRO A 244 -5.21 4.95 21.17
CA PRO A 244 -6.00 5.79 22.07
C PRO A 244 -7.45 5.96 21.58
N PHE A 245 -7.72 5.62 20.33
CA PHE A 245 -9.01 5.83 19.67
C PHE A 245 -9.93 4.61 19.74
N LYS A 246 -9.45 3.44 20.20
CA LYS A 246 -10.21 2.16 20.21
C LYS A 246 -11.59 2.21 20.87
N ASN A 247 -11.83 3.17 21.76
CA ASN A 247 -13.09 3.35 22.48
C ASN A 247 -13.88 4.60 22.02
N THR A 248 -13.46 5.22 20.92
CA THR A 248 -14.09 6.41 20.34
C THR A 248 -14.89 6.02 19.10
N LYS A 249 -16.13 6.51 19.01
CA LYS A 249 -16.92 6.36 17.79
C LYS A 249 -16.48 7.42 16.76
N PRO A 250 -16.22 7.05 15.50
CA PRO A 250 -15.97 8.02 14.44
C PRO A 250 -17.17 8.95 14.21
N SER A 251 -16.91 10.16 13.73
CA SER A 251 -17.92 11.19 13.41
C SER A 251 -18.46 11.09 11.97
N PHE A 252 -18.22 9.97 11.30
CA PHE A 252 -18.71 9.68 9.96
C PHE A 252 -18.90 8.18 9.79
N GLY A 253 -19.75 7.79 8.85
CA GLY A 253 -19.97 6.39 8.48
C GLY A 253 -19.61 6.12 7.04
N VAL A 254 -19.55 4.83 6.70
CA VAL A 254 -19.31 4.34 5.34
C VAL A 254 -20.30 3.25 4.96
N ARG A 255 -20.75 3.22 3.70
CA ARG A 255 -21.61 2.14 3.19
C ARG A 255 -21.29 1.80 1.75
N ILE A 256 -21.51 0.55 1.38
CA ILE A 256 -21.49 0.16 -0.02
C ILE A 256 -22.87 0.34 -0.63
N THR A 257 -22.92 0.98 -1.80
CA THR A 257 -24.11 1.02 -2.69
C THR A 257 -23.71 0.54 -4.08
N CYS A 258 -24.69 0.26 -4.93
CA CYS A 258 -24.44 -0.12 -6.31
C CYS A 258 -25.30 0.69 -7.26
N ASP A 259 -24.76 1.01 -8.43
CA ASP A 259 -25.52 1.75 -9.46
C ASP A 259 -26.76 0.94 -9.91
N ASP A 260 -26.63 -0.38 -9.97
CA ASP A 260 -27.74 -1.33 -10.08
C ASP A 260 -27.70 -2.32 -8.90
N PRO A 261 -28.57 -2.14 -7.89
CA PRO A 261 -28.64 -3.05 -6.73
C PRO A 261 -28.91 -4.51 -7.10
N SER A 262 -29.54 -4.79 -8.25
CA SER A 262 -29.80 -6.17 -8.69
C SER A 262 -28.54 -6.91 -9.17
N GLN A 263 -27.48 -6.18 -9.47
CA GLN A 263 -26.16 -6.71 -9.85
C GLN A 263 -25.21 -6.85 -8.65
N CYS A 264 -25.70 -6.61 -7.43
CA CYS A 264 -24.89 -6.69 -6.22
C CYS A 264 -25.43 -7.71 -5.23
N VAL A 265 -24.52 -8.55 -4.75
CA VAL A 265 -24.77 -9.56 -3.71
C VAL A 265 -24.00 -9.17 -2.45
N GLY A 266 -24.64 -9.30 -1.28
CA GLY A 266 -24.03 -8.95 0.02
C GLY A 266 -24.48 -7.60 0.59
N LEU A 267 -25.43 -6.90 -0.06
CA LEU A 267 -26.07 -5.71 0.51
C LEU A 267 -27.15 -6.09 1.55
N PRO A 268 -27.35 -5.28 2.61
CA PRO A 268 -26.59 -4.08 2.97
C PRO A 268 -25.18 -4.42 3.51
N CYS A 269 -24.27 -3.47 3.37
CA CYS A 269 -22.93 -3.52 3.93
C CYS A 269 -22.55 -2.09 4.34
N SER A 270 -22.60 -1.81 5.65
CA SER A 270 -22.43 -0.45 6.19
C SER A 270 -21.85 -0.43 7.59
N ILE A 271 -21.18 0.67 7.92
CA ILE A 271 -20.70 1.03 9.26
C ILE A 271 -21.26 2.42 9.57
N ASP A 272 -22.20 2.47 10.52
CA ASP A 272 -22.90 3.68 10.93
C ASP A 272 -22.76 3.89 12.45
N PRO A 273 -21.82 4.75 12.89
CA PRO A 273 -21.64 5.07 14.31
C PRO A 273 -22.89 5.60 15.05
N SER A 274 -23.89 6.13 14.34
CA SER A 274 -25.13 6.63 14.95
C SER A 274 -26.02 5.49 15.47
N SER A 275 -25.94 4.32 14.85
CA SER A 275 -26.78 3.16 15.15
C SER A 275 -26.01 1.92 15.63
N GLN A 276 -24.70 1.86 15.39
CA GLN A 276 -23.85 0.71 15.69
C GLN A 276 -22.77 1.01 16.73
N GLY A 277 -22.31 -0.02 17.43
CA GLY A 277 -21.15 0.01 18.31
C GLY A 277 -19.81 0.14 17.58
N ILE A 278 -18.73 0.22 18.36
CA ILE A 278 -17.37 0.10 17.81
C ILE A 278 -17.16 -1.35 17.37
N ASN A 279 -16.47 -1.52 16.24
CA ASN A 279 -16.23 -2.81 15.62
C ASN A 279 -17.51 -3.56 15.22
N GLU A 280 -18.58 -2.84 14.86
CA GLU A 280 -19.80 -3.44 14.33
C GLU A 280 -20.01 -3.06 12.86
N VAL A 281 -20.62 -3.97 12.11
CA VAL A 281 -20.94 -3.83 10.68
C VAL A 281 -22.36 -4.35 10.43
N ASN A 282 -23.15 -3.60 9.67
CA ASN A 282 -24.50 -4.00 9.30
C ASN A 282 -24.46 -4.72 7.97
N SER A 283 -24.46 -6.05 8.03
CA SER A 283 -24.55 -6.97 6.89
C SER A 283 -24.94 -8.37 7.34
N SER A 284 -25.62 -9.14 6.49
CA SER A 284 -25.79 -10.59 6.71
C SER A 284 -24.50 -11.37 6.41
N GLU A 285 -23.61 -10.79 5.62
CA GLU A 285 -22.33 -11.37 5.19
C GLU A 285 -21.14 -10.79 5.99
N SER A 286 -21.39 -10.31 7.21
CA SER A 286 -20.35 -9.80 8.09
C SER A 286 -19.41 -10.91 8.58
N SER A 287 -18.13 -10.60 8.73
CA SER A 287 -17.12 -11.49 9.29
C SER A 287 -16.02 -10.69 9.99
N SER A 288 -15.17 -11.36 10.75
CA SER A 288 -14.04 -10.74 11.47
C SER A 288 -12.71 -11.13 10.80
N GLY A 289 -11.85 -10.14 10.61
CA GLY A 289 -10.55 -10.27 9.94
C GLY A 289 -9.37 -10.24 10.91
N ALA A 290 -8.24 -9.71 10.42
CA ALA A 290 -7.06 -9.45 11.24
C ALA A 290 -7.42 -8.60 12.46
N GLY A 291 -6.81 -8.90 13.62
CA GLY A 291 -7.07 -8.17 14.87
C GLY A 291 -8.52 -8.30 15.40
N GLY A 292 -9.35 -9.19 14.82
CA GLY A 292 -10.77 -9.27 15.16
C GLY A 292 -11.61 -8.12 14.59
N ALA A 293 -11.07 -7.37 13.62
CA ALA A 293 -11.77 -6.25 13.00
C ALA A 293 -12.90 -6.74 12.08
N ASP A 294 -14.11 -6.27 12.33
CA ASP A 294 -15.30 -6.66 11.59
C ASP A 294 -15.37 -5.94 10.24
N PHE A 295 -15.84 -6.68 9.23
CA PHE A 295 -15.97 -6.21 7.86
C PHE A 295 -17.17 -6.87 7.17
N CYS A 296 -17.59 -6.32 6.04
CA CYS A 296 -18.53 -6.94 5.11
C CYS A 296 -18.02 -6.81 3.67
N VAL A 297 -18.52 -7.68 2.80
CA VAL A 297 -18.12 -7.75 1.39
C VAL A 297 -19.37 -7.70 0.51
N VAL A 298 -19.31 -6.89 -0.54
CA VAL A 298 -20.29 -6.86 -1.62
C VAL A 298 -19.61 -7.30 -2.91
N THR A 299 -20.28 -8.17 -3.66
CA THR A 299 -19.83 -8.55 -5.00
C THR A 299 -20.66 -7.82 -6.04
N ALA A 300 -20.05 -6.90 -6.80
CA ALA A 300 -20.64 -6.30 -7.98
C ALA A 300 -20.35 -7.18 -9.19
N GLN A 301 -21.40 -7.77 -9.77
CA GLN A 301 -21.29 -8.82 -10.76
C GLN A 301 -21.13 -8.28 -12.18
N ASN A 302 -20.46 -9.04 -13.05
CA ASN A 302 -20.40 -8.78 -14.49
C ASN A 302 -19.93 -7.38 -14.92
N GLY A 303 -19.02 -6.77 -14.14
CA GLY A 303 -18.50 -5.42 -14.39
C GLY A 303 -19.44 -4.29 -13.93
N ALA A 304 -20.45 -4.60 -13.13
CA ALA A 304 -21.25 -3.59 -12.45
C ALA A 304 -20.39 -2.75 -11.50
N LYS A 305 -20.86 -1.52 -11.22
CA LYS A 305 -20.16 -0.57 -10.36
C LYS A 305 -20.71 -0.61 -8.95
N ALA A 306 -19.81 -0.81 -8.00
CA ALA A 306 -20.04 -0.55 -6.60
C ALA A 306 -19.51 0.85 -6.24
N ASN A 307 -20.13 1.45 -5.23
CA ASN A 307 -19.73 2.71 -4.67
C ASN A 307 -19.49 2.55 -3.18
N ILE A 308 -18.49 3.23 -2.62
CA ILE A 308 -18.40 3.49 -1.19
C ILE A 308 -18.85 4.92 -0.93
N GLU A 309 -19.92 5.07 -0.16
CA GLU A 309 -20.45 6.37 0.26
C GLU A 309 -19.94 6.70 1.65
N VAL A 310 -19.33 7.88 1.77
CA VAL A 310 -18.96 8.49 3.06
C VAL A 310 -20.08 9.44 3.46
N PHE A 311 -20.61 9.32 4.68
CA PHE A 311 -21.74 10.12 5.16
C PHE A 311 -21.54 10.60 6.62
N SER A 312 -22.19 11.71 6.97
CA SER A 312 -22.17 12.27 8.33
C SER A 312 -23.11 11.51 9.27
N VAL A 313 -22.73 11.44 10.55
CA VAL A 313 -23.54 10.87 11.65
C VAL A 313 -23.99 11.91 12.65
#